data_AF-A0AAU5IN21-F1
#
_entry.id   AF-A0AAU5IN21-F1
#
_cell.length_a   1.000
_cell.length_b   1.000
_cell.length_c   1.000
_cell.angle_alpha   90.00
_cell.angle_beta   90.00
_cell.angle_gamma   90.00
#
_symmetry.space_group_name_H-M   'P 1'
#
loop_
_entity.id
_entity.type
_entity.pdbx_description
1 polymer ?
#
loop_
_entity_poly.entity_id
_entity_poly.type
_entity_poly.pdbx_seq_one_letter_code
_entity_poly.pdbx_strand_id
1 'polypeptide(L)' 'MLREPVEVSVDDQGRVELPLGLLAEAGLSPGTGLVAFSDGDGRIVLRRAEDAIRDLVEKGTL' A
#
# COMPACT_ATOMS: atom_id res chain seq x y z
N MET A 1 0.19 15.33 -13.14
CA MET A 1 0.81 14.27 -13.96
C MET A 1 -0.11 13.07 -13.91
N LEU A 2 -0.38 12.41 -15.04
CA LEU A 2 -1.10 11.14 -15.05
C LEU A 2 -0.18 10.09 -14.41
N ARG A 3 -0.61 9.47 -13.32
CA ARG A 3 0.08 8.33 -12.73
C ARG A 3 -0.24 7.13 -13.61
N GLU A 4 0.77 6.57 -14.25
CA GLU A 4 0.55 5.40 -15.10
C GLU A 4 0.41 4.15 -14.23
N PRO A 5 -0.64 3.34 -14.43
CA PRO A 5 -0.74 2.07 -13.73
C PRO A 5 0.43 1.17 -14.15
N VAL A 6 1.05 0.54 -13.16
CA VAL A 6 2.09 -0.46 -13.38
C VAL A 6 1.48 -1.84 -13.20
N GLU A 7 1.68 -2.71 -14.20
CA GLU A 7 1.36 -4.12 -14.07
C GLU A 7 2.42 -4.83 -13.22
N VAL A 8 1.97 -5.50 -12.17
CA VAL A 8 2.80 -6.33 -11.28
C VAL A 8 2.13 -7.68 -11.11
N SER A 9 2.91 -8.71 -10.79
CA SER A 9 2.39 -10.05 -10.51
C SER A 9 2.61 -10.41 -9.05
N VAL A 10 1.71 -11.25 -8.53
CA VAL A 10 1.90 -11.91 -7.24
C VAL A 10 2.66 -13.20 -7.50
N ASP A 11 3.81 -13.38 -6.85
CA ASP A 11 4.60 -14.60 -6.98
C ASP A 11 3.97 -15.81 -6.26
N ASP A 12 4.61 -16.97 -6.38
CA ASP A 12 4.14 -18.21 -5.74
C ASP A 12 4.22 -18.19 -4.20
N GLN A 13 4.89 -17.19 -3.62
CA GLN A 13 4.98 -16.93 -2.19
C GLN A 13 4.00 -15.84 -1.73
N GLY A 14 3.15 -15.33 -2.61
CA GLY A 14 2.18 -14.28 -2.27
C GLY A 14 2.80 -12.88 -2.18
N ARG A 15 3.99 -12.64 -2.75
CA ARG A 15 4.70 -11.35 -2.70
C ARG A 15 4.46 -10.56 -3.97
N VAL A 16 4.51 -9.24 -3.84
CA VAL A 16 4.51 -8.28 -4.95
C VAL A 16 5.74 -7.41 -4.84
N GLU A 17 6.45 -7.24 -5.94
CA GLU A 17 7.53 -6.25 -6.06
C GLU A 17 6.98 -4.96 -6.65
N LEU A 18 7.08 -3.87 -5.89
CA LEU A 18 6.67 -2.54 -6.33
C LEU A 18 7.88 -1.78 -6.88
N PRO A 19 7.81 -1.23 -8.11
CA PRO A 19 8.91 -0.43 -8.63
C PRO A 19 9.19 0.80 -7.77
N LEU A 20 10.47 1.18 -7.68
CA LEU A 20 10.89 2.36 -6.92
C LEU A 20 10.20 3.66 -7.38
N GLY A 21 9.92 3.78 -8.69
CA GLY A 21 9.17 4.91 -9.23
C GLY A 21 7.75 5.00 -8.66
N LEU A 22 7.05 3.87 -8.55
CA LEU A 22 5.71 3.81 -7.96
C LEU A 22 5.72 4.17 -6.47
N LEU A 23 6.73 3.70 -5.73
CA LEU A 23 6.93 4.10 -4.33
C LEU A 23 7.17 5.61 -4.20
N ALA A 24 8.02 6.18 -5.05
CA ALA A 24 8.31 7.61 -5.05
C ALA A 24 7.07 8.47 -5.34
N GLU A 25 6.22 8.06 -6.30
CA GLU A 25 4.96 8.74 -6.60
C GLU A 25 3.96 8.69 -5.44
N ALA A 26 4.01 7.62 -4.64
CA ALA A 26 3.22 7.46 -3.42
C ALA A 26 3.85 8.15 -2.19
N GLY A 27 5.05 8.73 -2.33
CA GLY A 27 5.79 9.33 -1.21
C GLY A 27 6.27 8.30 -0.19
N LEU A 28 6.51 7.06 -0.61
CA LEU A 28 7.01 5.96 0.21
C LEU A 28 8.49 5.73 -0.05
N SER A 29 9.23 5.47 1.02
CA SER A 29 10.64 5.07 0.94
C SER A 29 10.76 3.55 1.09
N PRO A 30 11.76 2.92 0.46
CA PRO A 30 12.09 1.53 0.76
C PRO A 30 12.31 1.33 2.27
N GLY A 31 11.73 0.26 2.83
CA GLY A 31 11.79 -0.03 4.27
C GLY A 31 10.72 0.68 5.11
N THR A 32 9.89 1.56 4.54
CA THR A 32 8.72 2.11 5.25
C THR A 32 7.76 0.98 5.65
N GLY A 33 7.36 0.94 6.92
CA GLY A 33 6.36 -0.01 7.41
C GLY A 33 4.97 0.29 6.87
N LEU A 34 4.33 -0.72 6.27
CA LEU A 34 2.99 -0.62 5.70
C LEU A 34 2.03 -1.59 6.40
N VAL A 35 0.75 -1.22 6.40
CA VAL A 35 -0.38 -2.11 6.69
C VAL A 35 -1.03 -2.47 5.37
N ALA A 36 -1.23 -3.77 5.15
CA ALA A 36 -2.00 -4.31 4.03
C ALA A 36 -3.34 -4.82 4.55
N PHE A 37 -4.44 -4.41 3.91
CA PHE A 37 -5.77 -4.93 4.22
C PHE A 37 -6.61 -5.06 2.96
N SER A 38 -7.67 -5.86 3.03
CA SER A 38 -8.71 -5.91 2.00
C SER A 38 -9.91 -5.10 2.45
N ASP A 39 -10.41 -4.23 1.57
CA ASP A 39 -11.62 -3.43 1.80
C ASP A 39 -12.92 -4.20 1.46
N GLY A 40 -12.81 -5.48 1.07
CA GLY A 40 -13.94 -6.36 0.78
C GLY A 40 -14.49 -6.29 -0.64
N ASP A 41 -13.96 -5.43 -1.52
CA ASP A 41 -14.37 -5.32 -2.92
C ASP A 41 -13.43 -6.04 -3.90
N GLY A 42 -12.47 -6.81 -3.36
CA GLY A 42 -11.42 -7.48 -4.11
C GLY A 42 -10.14 -6.66 -4.25
N ARG A 43 -10.06 -5.47 -3.63
CA ARG A 43 -8.83 -4.67 -3.57
C ARG A 43 -7.97 -5.02 -2.36
N ILE A 44 -6.66 -4.86 -2.57
CA ILE A 44 -5.66 -4.80 -1.51
C ILE A 44 -5.20 -3.35 -1.42
N VAL A 45 -5.35 -2.77 -0.23
CA VAL A 45 -4.92 -1.41 0.07
C VAL A 45 -3.64 -1.48 0.89
N LEU A 46 -2.63 -0.73 0.46
CA LEU A 46 -1.41 -0.50 1.21
C LEU A 46 -1.43 0.90 1.80
N ARG A 47 -1.22 1.00 3.12
CA ARG A 47 -1.23 2.27 3.84
C ARG A 47 -0.02 2.36 4.78
N ARG A 48 0.54 3.56 4.96
CA ARG A 48 1.58 3.79 5.99
C ARG A 48 1.07 3.36 7.35
N ALA A 49 1.85 2.56 8.07
CA ALA A 49 1.42 2.01 9.35
C ALA A 49 1.08 3.11 10.37
N GLU A 50 1.86 4.18 10.42
CA GLU A 50 1.61 5.34 11.29
C GLU A 50 0.26 6.00 11.03
N ASP A 51 -0.13 6.13 9.75
CA ASP A 51 -1.39 6.76 9.36
C ASP A 51 -2.58 5.85 9.65
N ALA A 52 -2.42 4.55 9.39
CA ALA A 52 -3.46 3.56 9.66
C ALA A 52 -3.75 3.44 11.16
N ILE A 53 -2.71 3.42 11.99
CA ILE A 53 -2.85 3.36 13.45
C ILE A 53 -3.51 4.64 13.97
N ARG A 54 -3.07 5.81 13.50
CA ARG A 54 -3.67 7.09 13.91
C ARG A 54 -5.16 7.13 13.57
N ASP A 55 -5.53 6.78 12.35
CA ASP A 55 -6.94 6.78 11.92
C ASP A 55 -7.76 5.74 12.68
N LEU A 56 -7.22 4.55 12.97
CA LEU A 56 -7.93 3.56 13.77
C LEU A 56 -8.23 4.09 15.18
N VAL A 57 -7.27 4.77 15.79
CA VAL A 57 -7.43 5.37 17.13
C VAL A 57 -8.41 6.55 17.09
N GLU A 58 -8.32 7.41 16.08
CA GLU A 58 -9.12 8.63 15.99
C GLU A 58 -10.55 8.38 15.47
N LYS A 59 -10.73 7.43 14.56
CA LYS A 59 -11.97 7.23 13.78
C LYS A 59 -12.59 5.86 13.98
N GLY A 60 -11.88 4.91 14.61
CA GLY A 60 -12.34 3.53 14.81
C GLY A 60 -12.29 2.67 13.56
N THR A 61 -11.71 3.16 12.47
CA THR A 61 -11.63 2.48 11.16
C THR A 61 -10.26 2.66 10.54
N LEU A 62 -9.83 1.68 9.74
CA LEU A 62 -8.58 1.70 8.97
C LEU A 62 -8.68 2.57 7.70
#